data_AF-A0A661ZXA9-F1
#
_entry.id   AF-A0A661ZXA9-F1
#
_cell.length_a   1.000
_cell.length_b   1.000
_cell.length_c   1.000
_cell.angle_alpha   90.00
_cell.angle_beta   90.00
_cell.angle_gamma   90.00
#
_symmetry.space_group_name_H-M   'P 1'
#
loop_
_entity.id
_entity.type
_entity.pdbx_description
1 polymer ?
#
loop_
_entity_poly.entity_id
_entity_poly.type
_entity_poly.pdbx_seq_one_letter_code
_entity_poly.pdbx_strand_id
1 'polypeptide(L)'
;MKKNILLLLSIMISAYSFSIDKPAYKIIDNTGKEVTYQQMIDAISKADVIFFGEYHDNPISHWLELEVTKSLYQVSKENLVLSAEMFE
;
A
#
# COMPACT_ATOMS: atom_id res chain seq x y z
N MET A 1 10.87 -13.77 40.97
CA MET A 1 11.12 -14.39 39.66
C MET A 1 9.84 -14.63 38.87
N LYS A 2 8.86 -15.42 39.37
CA LYS A 2 7.59 -15.69 38.65
C LYS A 2 6.78 -14.43 38.29
N LYS A 3 6.74 -13.43 39.19
CA LYS A 3 6.06 -12.13 38.96
C LYS A 3 6.70 -11.30 37.83
N ASN A 4 8.03 -11.35 37.70
CA ASN A 4 8.76 -10.61 36.67
C ASN A 4 8.60 -11.27 35.30
N ILE A 5 8.51 -12.61 35.26
CA ILE A 5 8.21 -13.36 34.04
C ILE A 5 6.79 -13.06 33.55
N LEU A 6 5.82 -12.99 34.46
CA LEU A 6 4.43 -12.68 34.13
C LEU A 6 4.29 -11.25 33.56
N LEU A 7 5.02 -10.30 34.13
CA LEU A 7 5.08 -8.90 33.65
C LEU A 7 5.74 -8.80 32.27
N LEU A 8 6.81 -9.56 32.04
CA LEU A 8 7.48 -9.58 30.73
C LEU A 8 6.58 -10.19 29.66
N LEU A 9 5.84 -11.26 29.98
CA LEU A 9 4.87 -11.87 29.08
C LEU A 9 3.75 -10.88 28.72
N SER A 10 3.23 -10.12 29.70
CA SER A 10 2.15 -9.16 29.45
C SER A 10 2.60 -8.02 28.54
N ILE A 11 3.84 -7.55 28.67
CA ILE A 11 4.43 -6.51 27.80
C ILE A 11 4.64 -7.04 26.38
N MET A 12 5.05 -8.31 26.23
CA MET A 12 5.18 -8.92 24.92
C MET A 12 3.82 -9.07 24.23
N ILE A 13 2.78 -9.51 24.96
CA ILE A 13 1.43 -9.68 24.40
C ILE A 13 0.83 -8.33 23.95
N SER A 14 1.05 -7.24 24.70
CA SER A 14 0.54 -5.92 24.29
C SER A 14 1.25 -5.37 23.05
N ALA A 15 2.52 -5.71 22.84
CA ALA A 15 3.28 -5.35 21.63
C ALA A 15 2.78 -6.09 20.37
N TYR A 16 2.07 -7.22 20.52
CA TYR A 16 1.42 -7.95 19.42
C TYR A 16 -0.03 -7.53 19.20
N SER A 17 -0.45 -6.33 19.62
CA SER A 17 -1.75 -5.79 19.23
C SER A 17 -1.76 -5.51 17.71
N PHE A 18 -2.05 -6.55 16.93
CA PHE A 18 -2.27 -6.44 15.49
C PHE A 18 -3.49 -5.56 15.28
N SER A 19 -3.28 -4.33 14.80
CA SER A 19 -4.39 -3.56 14.25
C SER A 19 -4.87 -4.31 13.01
N ILE A 20 -6.10 -4.82 13.04
CA ILE A 20 -6.78 -5.20 11.81
C ILE A 20 -7.02 -3.89 11.06
N ASP A 21 -6.17 -3.64 10.07
CA ASP A 21 -6.36 -2.53 9.15
C ASP A 21 -7.73 -2.70 8.47
N LYS A 22 -8.55 -1.66 8.54
CA LYS A 22 -9.86 -1.60 7.87
C LYS A 22 -9.75 -0.57 6.77
N PRO A 23 -9.01 -0.87 5.68
CA PRO A 23 -8.79 0.10 4.63
C PRO A 23 -10.13 0.49 4.00
N ALA A 24 -10.27 1.76 3.63
CA ALA A 24 -11.43 2.28 2.91
C ALA A 24 -11.40 1.92 1.41
N TYR A 25 -10.59 0.94 1.02
CA TYR A 25 -10.39 0.50 -0.35
C TYR A 25 -10.20 -1.02 -0.41
N LYS A 26 -10.42 -1.58 -1.60
CA LYS A 26 -10.09 -2.96 -1.95
C LYS A 26 -9.34 -2.95 -3.28
N ILE A 27 -8.36 -3.83 -3.43
CA ILE A 27 -7.64 -4.02 -4.67
C ILE A 27 -8.00 -5.39 -5.20
N ILE A 28 -8.41 -5.44 -6.47
CA ILE A 28 -8.93 -6.64 -7.11
C ILE A 28 -8.15 -6.85 -8.40
N ASP A 29 -7.72 -8.08 -8.67
CA ASP A 29 -7.07 -8.42 -9.93
C ASP A 29 -8.07 -8.62 -11.08
N ASN A 30 -7.55 -8.91 -12.29
CA ASN A 30 -8.38 -9.13 -13.48
C ASN A 30 -9.28 -10.38 -13.41
N THR A 31 -9.07 -11.26 -12.43
CA THR A 31 -9.92 -12.45 -12.20
C THR A 31 -11.03 -12.17 -11.21
N GLY A 32 -11.07 -10.97 -10.61
CA GLY A 32 -12.02 -10.62 -9.56
C GLY A 32 -11.57 -11.03 -8.15
N LYS A 33 -10.31 -11.45 -7.99
CA LYS A 33 -9.77 -11.87 -6.69
C LYS A 33 -9.19 -10.66 -5.95
N GLU A 34 -9.51 -10.54 -4.66
CA GLU A 34 -8.88 -9.54 -3.79
C GLU A 34 -7.37 -9.84 -3.62
N VAL A 35 -6.53 -8.83 -3.81
CA VAL A 35 -5.07 -8.89 -3.66
C VAL A 35 -4.59 -7.83 -2.69
N THR A 36 -3.44 -8.07 -2.07
CA THR A 36 -2.83 -7.07 -1.19
C THR A 36 -2.22 -5.95 -2.02
N TYR A 37 -2.05 -4.79 -1.39
CA TYR A 37 -1.32 -3.66 -1.99
C TYR A 37 0.08 -4.07 -2.46
N GLN A 38 0.84 -4.82 -1.64
CA GLN A 38 2.17 -5.28 -2.02
C GLN A 38 2.14 -6.19 -3.26
N GLN A 39 1.17 -7.11 -3.35
CA GLN A 39 1.01 -7.98 -4.53
C GLN A 39 0.75 -7.16 -5.79
N MET A 40 -0.04 -6.09 -5.69
CA MET A 40 -0.25 -5.16 -6.80
C MET A 40 1.06 -4.45 -7.19
N ILE A 41 1.80 -3.89 -6.23
CA ILE A 41 3.10 -3.22 -6.50
C ILE A 41 4.11 -4.17 -7.16
N ASP A 42 4.24 -5.39 -6.65
CA ASP A 42 5.14 -6.42 -7.21
C ASP A 42 4.76 -6.82 -8.65
N ALA A 43 3.48 -6.70 -9.00
CA ALA A 43 2.99 -6.97 -10.34
C ALA A 43 3.24 -5.80 -11.29
N ILE A 44 2.81 -4.58 -10.92
CA ILE A 44 2.88 -3.41 -11.81
C ILE A 44 4.31 -2.91 -12.00
N SER A 45 5.20 -3.09 -11.03
CA SER A 45 6.61 -2.66 -11.10
C SER A 45 7.44 -3.34 -12.20
N LYS A 46 6.89 -4.40 -12.82
CA LYS A 46 7.51 -5.11 -13.95
C LYS A 46 7.14 -4.51 -15.31
N ALA A 47 6.15 -3.62 -15.36
CA ALA A 47 5.70 -2.99 -16.60
C ALA A 47 6.57 -1.77 -16.92
N ASP A 48 6.82 -1.54 -18.21
CA ASP A 48 7.52 -0.32 -18.68
C ASP A 48 6.65 0.93 -18.55
N VAL A 49 5.32 0.77 -18.70
CA VAL A 49 4.33 1.85 -18.62
C VAL A 49 3.15 1.38 -17.75
N ILE A 50 2.76 2.22 -16.79
CA ILE A 50 1.65 1.97 -15.87
C ILE A 50 0.64 3.11 -16.05
N PHE A 51 -0.60 2.75 -16.35
CA PHE A 51 -1.71 3.71 -16.38
C PHE A 51 -2.41 3.70 -15.02
N PHE A 52 -2.57 4.88 -14.43
CA PHE A 52 -3.33 5.06 -13.20
C PHE A 52 -4.59 5.88 -13.53
N GLY A 53 -5.76 5.26 -13.42
CA GLY A 53 -7.04 5.92 -13.64
C GLY A 53 -7.62 6.40 -12.31
N GLU A 54 -8.17 7.62 -12.28
CA GLU A 54 -8.75 8.20 -11.08
C GLU A 54 -10.16 8.77 -11.29
N TYR A 55 -10.80 9.08 -10.17
CA TYR A 55 -11.97 9.95 -10.13
C TYR A 55 -11.55 11.24 -9.43
N HIS A 56 -11.57 12.38 -10.14
CA HIS A 56 -10.95 13.63 -9.68
C HIS A 56 -11.43 14.13 -8.32
N ASP A 57 -12.66 13.82 -7.91
CA ASP A 57 -13.22 14.24 -6.61
C ASP A 57 -13.21 13.11 -5.55
N ASN A 58 -12.39 12.06 -5.74
CA ASN A 58 -12.27 10.95 -4.80
C ASN A 58 -10.95 11.00 -4.01
N PRO A 59 -10.98 11.33 -2.71
CA PRO A 59 -9.76 11.45 -1.92
C PRO A 59 -8.99 10.12 -1.74
N ILE A 60 -9.67 8.98 -1.82
CA ILE A 60 -9.02 7.66 -1.74
C ILE A 60 -8.25 7.37 -3.03
N SER A 61 -8.78 7.78 -4.19
CA SER A 61 -8.06 7.67 -5.48
C SER A 61 -6.76 8.48 -5.45
N HIS A 62 -6.83 9.75 -5.08
CA HIS A 62 -5.66 10.64 -4.95
C HIS A 62 -4.63 10.13 -3.94
N TRP A 63 -5.11 9.62 -2.80
CA TRP A 63 -4.22 9.03 -1.80
C TRP A 63 -3.52 7.76 -2.33
N LEU A 64 -4.25 6.88 -3.03
CA LEU A 64 -3.65 5.70 -3.66
C LEU A 64 -2.65 6.07 -4.75
N GLU A 65 -2.93 7.10 -5.56
CA GLU A 65 -1.98 7.59 -6.57
C GLU A 65 -0.65 7.99 -5.93
N LEU A 66 -0.70 8.75 -4.83
CA LEU A 66 0.48 9.14 -4.06
C LEU A 66 1.23 7.93 -3.49
N GLU A 67 0.53 6.99 -2.87
CA GLU A 67 1.16 5.81 -2.24
C GLU A 67 1.79 4.88 -3.28
N VAL A 68 1.11 4.65 -4.41
CA VAL A 68 1.62 3.86 -5.54
C VAL A 68 2.86 4.53 -6.12
N THR A 69 2.81 5.85 -6.33
CA THR A 69 3.95 6.63 -6.82
C THR A 69 5.16 6.51 -5.88
N LYS A 70 4.98 6.65 -4.57
CA LYS A 70 6.06 6.46 -3.58
C LYS A 70 6.64 5.05 -3.65
N SER A 71 5.78 4.05 -3.79
CA SER A 71 6.18 2.64 -3.83
C SER A 71 6.97 2.32 -5.10
N LEU A 72 6.51 2.81 -6.25
CA LEU A 72 7.23 2.71 -7.52
C LEU A 72 8.56 3.46 -7.50
N TYR A 73 8.61 4.63 -6.85
CA TYR A 73 9.87 5.36 -6.68
C TYR A 73 10.89 4.56 -5.87
N GLN A 74 10.46 3.74 -4.90
CA GLN A 74 11.39 2.86 -4.18
C GLN A 74 12.03 1.81 -5.09
N VAL A 75 11.37 1.40 -6.17
CA VAL A 75 11.86 0.41 -7.13
C VAL A 75 12.69 1.07 -8.24
N SER A 76 12.13 2.09 -8.89
CA SER A 76 12.72 2.69 -10.10
C SER A 76 13.60 3.92 -9.84
N LYS A 77 13.51 4.51 -8.65
CA LYS A 77 14.25 5.70 -8.22
C LYS A 77 14.15 6.84 -9.25
N GLU A 78 15.27 7.42 -9.66
CA GLU A 78 15.33 8.54 -10.59
C GLU A 78 14.84 8.19 -12.00
N ASN A 79 14.63 6.90 -12.30
CA ASN A 79 14.10 6.46 -13.59
C ASN A 79 12.56 6.49 -13.64
N LEU A 80 11.87 6.80 -12.53
CA LEU A 80 10.43 6.95 -12.53
C LEU A 80 10.04 8.31 -13.15
N VAL A 81 9.26 8.27 -14.24
CA VAL A 81 8.67 9.45 -14.87
C VAL A 81 7.17 9.44 -14.65
N LEU A 82 6.62 10.58 -14.25
CA LEU A 82 5.18 10.77 -14.08
C LEU A 82 4.65 11.65 -15.20
N SER A 83 3.57 11.20 -15.84
CA SER A 83 2.76 11.98 -16.76
C SER A 83 1.40 12.19 -16.11
N ALA A 84 0.87 13.41 -16.16
CA ALA A 84 -0.42 13.73 -15.58
C ALA A 84 -1.29 14.44 -16.62
N GLU A 85 -2.56 14.00 -16.71
CA GLU A 85 -3.57 14.54 -17.63
C GLU A 85 -3.75 16.06 -17.49
N MET A 86 -3.56 16.58 -16.29
CA MET A 86 -3.82 17.97 -15.93
C MET A 86 -2.82 18.97 -16.51
N PHE A 87 -1.73 18.51 -17.12
CA PHE A 87 -0.72 19.38 -17.75
C PHE A 87 -0.82 19.26 -19.28
N GLU A 88 -1.51 20.22 -19.91
CA GLU A 88 -1.54 20.45 -21.37
C GLU A 88 -0.88 21.79 -21.73
#